data_AF-A0AA88CJ15-F1
#
_entry.id   AF-A0AA88CJ15-F1
#
_cell.length_a   1.000
_cell.length_b   1.000
_cell.length_c   1.000
_cell.angle_alpha   90.00
_cell.angle_beta   90.00
_cell.angle_gamma   90.00
#
_symmetry.space_group_name_H-M   'P 1'
#
loop_
_entity.id
_entity.type
_entity.pdbx_description
1 polymer ?
#
loop_
_entity_poly.entity_id
_entity_poly.type
_entity_poly.pdbx_seq_one_letter_code
_entity_poly.pdbx_strand_id
1 'polypeptide(L)'
;MDYRFPEVAKLSYVWWLHVIAKVETRILSPQTTYVAFFVFKLAERQHGFENRPVQLRVDFEGREDGEGLSVVLDSRGNIDDVMPKDREDGWKEVEMGEFFNEDGEDGSVLCSLKEVDNYHTKSGLIVEGIELRPRLGS
;
A
#
# COMPACT_ATOMS: atom_id res chain seq x y z
N MET A 1 -5.56 -20.33 -9.29
CA MET A 1 -5.40 -19.23 -8.33
C MET A 1 -6.73 -18.52 -8.28
N ASP A 2 -7.40 -18.54 -7.13
CA ASP A 2 -8.55 -17.67 -6.90
C ASP A 2 -8.02 -16.28 -6.54
N TYR A 3 -8.39 -15.30 -7.34
CA TYR A 3 -8.19 -13.89 -7.00
C TYR A 3 -9.42 -13.43 -6.23
N ARG A 4 -9.27 -12.66 -5.15
CA ARG A 4 -10.43 -12.10 -4.43
C ARG A 4 -11.24 -11.17 -5.33
N PHE A 5 -10.55 -10.49 -6.24
CA PHE A 5 -11.14 -9.62 -7.25
C PHE A 5 -10.94 -10.19 -8.66
N PRO A 6 -11.95 -10.09 -9.56
CA PRO A 6 -11.83 -10.58 -10.93
C PRO A 6 -10.84 -9.76 -11.78
N GLU A 7 -10.51 -8.56 -11.34
CA GLU A 7 -9.61 -7.62 -12.03
C GLU A 7 -8.54 -7.10 -11.06
N VAL A 8 -7.31 -6.95 -11.56
CA VAL A 8 -6.16 -6.41 -10.82
C VAL A 8 -5.39 -5.45 -11.71
N ALA A 9 -4.70 -4.47 -11.11
CA ALA A 9 -3.92 -3.50 -11.87
C ALA A 9 -2.49 -4.01 -12.08
N LYS A 10 -1.99 -4.04 -13.32
CA LYS A 10 -0.60 -4.40 -13.63
C LYS A 10 0.15 -3.21 -14.23
N LEU A 11 1.27 -2.87 -13.61
CA LEU A 11 2.18 -1.84 -14.08
C LEU A 11 2.96 -2.34 -15.30
N SER A 12 2.70 -1.74 -16.47
CA SER A 12 3.34 -2.13 -17.73
C SER A 12 4.74 -1.57 -17.88
N TYR A 13 4.88 -0.24 -17.97
CA TYR A 13 6.19 0.43 -18.07
C TYR A 13 6.01 1.93 -17.77
N VAL A 14 6.59 2.42 -16.67
CA VAL A 14 6.47 3.84 -16.27
C VAL A 14 7.77 4.41 -15.73
N TRP A 15 7.89 5.73 -15.75
CA TRP A 15 8.95 6.47 -15.05
C TRP A 15 8.52 6.82 -13.62
N TRP A 16 7.31 7.34 -13.47
CA TRP A 16 6.73 7.74 -12.19
C TRP A 16 5.60 6.80 -11.80
N LEU A 17 5.59 6.39 -10.53
CA LEU A 17 4.56 5.54 -9.97
C LEU A 17 3.86 6.26 -8.82
N HIS A 18 2.56 6.42 -8.95
CA HIS A 18 1.72 6.93 -7.87
C HIS A 18 0.41 6.14 -7.85
N VAL A 19 0.21 5.33 -6.82
CA VAL A 19 -1.05 4.64 -6.54
C VAL A 19 -1.71 5.40 -5.40
N ILE A 20 -2.98 5.75 -5.59
CA ILE A 20 -3.76 6.49 -4.60
C ILE A 20 -5.09 5.76 -4.43
N ALA A 21 -5.45 5.46 -3.18
CA ALA A 21 -6.80 5.10 -2.80
C ALA A 21 -7.34 6.18 -1.88
N LYS A 22 -8.50 6.74 -2.26
CA LYS A 22 -9.28 7.63 -1.41
C LYS A 22 -10.46 6.83 -0.86
N VAL A 23 -10.60 6.79 0.46
CA VAL A 23 -11.68 6.09 1.14
C VAL A 23 -12.47 7.09 1.98
N GLU A 24 -13.78 7.09 1.84
CA GLU A 24 -14.65 7.93 2.66
C GLU A 24 -14.83 7.27 4.03
N THR A 25 -14.66 8.02 5.13
CA THR A 25 -14.71 7.43 6.48
C THR A 25 -16.10 6.95 6.88
N ARG A 26 -17.15 7.49 6.24
CA ARG A 26 -18.55 7.08 6.46
C ARG A 26 -18.88 5.63 6.09
N ILE A 27 -18.06 5.00 5.24
CA ILE A 27 -18.24 3.58 4.90
C ILE A 27 -17.53 2.65 5.89
N LEU A 28 -16.77 3.22 6.83
CA LEU A 28 -16.07 2.50 7.88
C LEU A 28 -16.85 2.60 9.19
N SER A 29 -16.69 1.61 10.07
CA SER A 29 -17.28 1.65 11.39
C SER A 29 -16.67 2.80 12.21
N PRO A 30 -17.47 3.61 12.91
CA PRO A 30 -16.96 4.64 13.82
C PRO A 30 -16.29 4.01 15.05
N GLN A 31 -15.60 4.82 15.83
CA GLN A 31 -14.86 4.43 17.05
C GLN A 31 -13.95 3.22 16.82
N THR A 32 -13.29 3.17 15.66
CA THR A 32 -12.49 2.00 15.24
C THR A 32 -11.15 2.46 14.71
N THR A 33 -10.07 1.86 15.23
CA THR A 33 -8.74 1.98 14.62
C THR A 33 -8.65 1.04 13.43
N TYR A 34 -8.25 1.58 12.27
CA TYR A 34 -8.00 0.82 11.06
C TYR A 34 -6.52 0.81 10.74
N VAL A 35 -6.02 -0.36 10.34
CA VAL A 35 -4.69 -0.54 9.78
C VAL A 35 -4.81 -0.72 8.28
N ALA A 36 -4.06 0.05 7.50
CA ALA A 36 -4.04 -0.02 6.05
C ALA A 36 -2.91 -0.95 5.57
N PHE A 37 -3.24 -1.86 4.65
CA PHE A 37 -2.28 -2.77 4.02
C PHE A 37 -2.27 -2.56 2.51
N PHE A 38 -1.08 -2.43 1.93
CA PHE A 38 -0.90 -2.46 0.49
C PHE A 38 -0.65 -3.91 0.05
N VAL A 39 -1.50 -4.44 -0.85
CA VAL A 39 -1.47 -5.85 -1.27
C VAL A 39 -1.11 -5.98 -2.74
N PHE A 40 -0.05 -6.74 -3.02
CA PHE A 40 0.57 -6.76 -4.34
C PHE A 40 1.37 -8.04 -4.63
N LYS A 41 1.72 -8.21 -5.90
CA LYS A 41 2.61 -9.24 -6.44
C LYS A 41 3.66 -8.57 -7.31
N LEU A 42 4.79 -9.24 -7.47
CA LEU A 42 5.78 -8.90 -8.48
C LEU A 42 5.79 -9.99 -9.54
N ALA A 43 5.70 -9.58 -10.80
CA ALA A 43 5.83 -10.49 -11.93
C ALA A 43 7.24 -11.09 -11.96
N GLU A 44 7.39 -12.31 -12.51
CA GLU A 44 8.71 -12.96 -12.65
C GLU A 44 9.75 -12.07 -13.36
N ARG A 45 9.29 -11.30 -14.35
CA ARG A 45 10.10 -10.33 -15.10
C ARG A 45 9.84 -8.89 -14.65
N GLN A 46 9.78 -8.65 -13.34
CA GLN A 46 9.71 -7.30 -12.80
C GLN A 46 11.03 -6.53 -13.02
N HIS A 47 10.95 -5.21 -13.10
CA HIS A 47 12.10 -4.34 -13.22
C HIS A 47 11.86 -3.02 -12.50
N GLY A 48 12.93 -2.42 -11.97
CA GLY A 48 12.92 -1.08 -11.38
C GLY A 48 12.60 -1.02 -9.89
N PHE A 49 12.36 -2.16 -9.22
CA PHE A 49 12.08 -2.23 -7.78
C PHE A 49 13.18 -2.91 -6.94
N GLU A 50 14.20 -3.48 -7.58
CA GLU A 50 15.28 -4.22 -6.89
C GLU A 50 16.04 -3.30 -5.93
N ASN A 51 15.96 -3.62 -4.63
CA ASN A 51 16.56 -2.88 -3.52
C ASN A 51 16.27 -1.38 -3.56
N ARG A 52 15.09 -1.00 -4.08
CA ARG A 52 14.65 0.40 -4.20
C ARG A 52 13.44 0.67 -3.31
N PRO A 53 13.51 1.70 -2.46
CA PRO A 53 12.39 2.03 -1.60
C PRO A 53 11.26 2.70 -2.36
N VAL A 54 10.04 2.40 -1.95
CA VAL A 54 8.83 3.17 -2.26
C VAL A 54 8.35 3.85 -0.97
N GLN A 55 7.69 5.00 -1.10
CA GLN A 55 7.04 5.65 0.04
C GLN A 55 5.58 5.23 0.14
N LEU A 56 5.16 4.77 1.31
CA LEU A 56 3.77 4.49 1.66
C LEU A 56 3.28 5.55 2.64
N ARG A 57 2.04 6.00 2.50
CA ARG A 57 1.42 6.98 3.41
C ARG A 57 -0.04 6.69 3.66
N VAL A 58 -0.50 7.08 4.84
CA VAL A 58 -1.90 7.14 5.24
C VAL A 58 -2.14 8.55 5.76
N ASP A 59 -2.85 9.36 4.99
CA ASP A 59 -3.20 10.73 5.35
C ASP A 59 -4.69 10.78 5.72
N PHE A 60 -5.00 11.30 6.90
CA PHE A 60 -6.38 11.50 7.37
C PHE A 60 -6.73 12.98 7.28
N GLU A 61 -7.88 13.32 6.71
CA GLU A 61 -8.31 14.71 6.53
C GLU A 61 -8.21 15.51 7.85
N GLY A 62 -7.39 16.58 7.84
CA GLY A 62 -7.08 17.40 9.03
C GLY A 62 -5.80 17.03 9.80
N ARG A 63 -5.07 15.98 9.41
CA ARG A 63 -3.74 15.64 9.92
C ARG A 63 -2.75 15.49 8.75
N GLU A 64 -1.96 16.52 8.47
CA GLU A 64 -0.88 16.49 7.46
C GLU A 64 0.44 15.87 7.98
N ASP A 65 0.40 15.14 9.10
CA ASP A 65 1.59 14.69 9.84
C ASP A 65 1.79 13.17 9.79
N GLY A 66 1.20 12.49 8.79
CA GLY A 66 1.46 11.07 8.55
C GLY A 66 2.90 10.87 8.12
N GLU A 67 3.77 10.39 9.03
CA GLU A 67 5.12 9.99 8.66
C GLU A 67 5.04 8.86 7.62
N GLY A 68 5.61 9.10 6.45
CA GLY A 68 5.61 8.09 5.38
C GLY A 68 6.58 6.96 5.68
N LEU A 69 6.14 5.73 5.42
CA LEU A 69 6.95 4.54 5.56
C LEU A 69 7.75 4.27 4.27
N SER A 70 9.07 4.10 4.40
CA SER A 70 9.95 3.70 3.30
C SER A 70 10.10 2.17 3.27
N VAL A 71 9.67 1.53 2.18
CA VAL A 71 9.61 0.06 2.05
C VAL A 71 10.29 -0.40 0.77
N VAL A 72 11.07 -1.47 0.83
CA VAL A 72 11.63 -2.12 -0.36
C VAL A 72 10.71 -3.26 -0.80
N LEU A 73 10.14 -3.16 -2.01
CA LEU A 73 9.19 -4.18 -2.51
C LEU A 73 9.88 -5.45 -3.04
N ASP A 74 11.09 -5.32 -3.60
CA ASP A 74 11.93 -6.44 -4.04
C ASP A 74 13.31 -6.39 -3.37
N SER A 75 13.44 -7.05 -2.22
CA SER A 75 14.71 -7.15 -1.49
C SER A 75 15.51 -8.36 -1.94
N ARG A 76 16.47 -8.13 -2.84
CA ARG A 76 17.38 -9.18 -3.28
C ARG A 76 18.62 -9.16 -2.41
N GLY A 77 18.55 -9.90 -1.30
CA GLY A 77 19.69 -10.16 -0.41
C GLY A 77 19.97 -9.09 0.65
N ASN A 78 19.08 -8.11 0.84
CA ASN A 78 19.16 -7.15 1.94
C ASN A 78 18.16 -7.52 3.05
N ILE A 79 18.58 -7.58 4.32
CA ILE A 79 17.80 -8.14 5.44
C ILE A 79 17.30 -7.04 6.40
N ASP A 80 17.82 -5.82 6.27
CA ASP A 80 17.60 -4.75 7.26
C ASP A 80 16.43 -3.80 6.95
N ASP A 81 15.77 -3.92 5.78
CA ASP A 81 14.64 -3.04 5.42
C ASP A 81 13.28 -3.60 5.90
N VAL A 82 12.28 -2.73 6.03
CA VAL A 82 10.89 -3.15 6.26
C VAL A 82 10.41 -3.94 5.03
N MET A 83 10.23 -5.25 5.20
CA MET A 83 9.89 -6.15 4.11
C MET A 83 8.39 -6.47 4.03
N PRO A 84 7.85 -6.55 2.81
CA PRO A 84 6.54 -7.14 2.57
C PRO A 84 6.49 -8.58 3.10
N LYS A 85 5.39 -8.92 3.76
CA LYS A 85 5.11 -10.28 4.24
C LYS A 85 4.42 -11.09 3.15
N ASP A 86 4.83 -12.34 3.00
CA ASP A 86 4.13 -13.31 2.17
C ASP A 86 2.83 -13.77 2.84
N ARG A 87 1.76 -13.88 2.05
CA ARG A 87 0.46 -14.39 2.44
C ARG A 87 0.27 -15.81 1.91
N GLU A 88 -0.63 -16.56 2.55
CA GLU A 88 -0.97 -17.94 2.14
C GLU A 88 -1.63 -18.00 0.74
N ASP A 89 -2.30 -16.93 0.32
CA ASP A 89 -2.93 -16.78 -1.01
C ASP A 89 -1.91 -16.42 -2.13
N GLY A 90 -0.63 -16.38 -1.79
CA GLY A 90 0.48 -16.07 -2.69
C GLY A 90 0.63 -14.59 -3.02
N TRP A 91 -0.14 -13.70 -2.41
CA TRP A 91 0.11 -12.26 -2.45
C TRP A 91 1.14 -11.83 -1.40
N LYS A 92 1.71 -10.64 -1.59
CA LYS A 92 2.51 -9.95 -0.58
C LYS A 92 1.72 -8.80 0.00
N GLU A 93 1.96 -8.49 1.26
CA GLU A 93 1.39 -7.31 1.90
C GLU A 93 2.39 -6.54 2.75
N VAL A 94 2.17 -5.24 2.86
CA VAL A 94 2.92 -4.37 3.77
C VAL A 94 1.96 -3.41 4.47
N GLU A 95 2.17 -3.25 5.77
CA GLU A 95 1.44 -2.27 6.58
C GLU A 95 1.88 -0.86 6.17
N MET A 96 0.93 0.00 5.83
CA MET A 96 1.19 1.38 5.43
C MET A 96 1.16 2.34 6.62
N GLY A 97 0.39 1.99 7.66
CA GLY A 97 0.09 2.81 8.82
C GLY A 97 -1.33 2.55 9.33
N GLU A 98 -1.70 3.25 10.41
CA GLU A 98 -3.02 3.17 11.02
C GLU A 98 -3.65 4.54 11.23
N PHE A 99 -4.97 4.57 11.32
CA PHE A 99 -5.74 5.77 11.66
C PHE A 99 -6.96 5.40 12.51
N PHE A 100 -7.42 6.34 13.33
CA PHE A 100 -8.63 6.17 14.13
C PHE A 100 -9.81 6.88 13.46
N ASN A 101 -10.89 6.15 13.22
CA ASN A 101 -12.16 6.71 12.74
C ASN A 101 -13.03 7.05 13.96
N GLU A 102 -13.08 8.32 14.37
CA GLU A 102 -13.80 8.74 15.57
C GLU A 102 -15.33 8.75 15.34
N ASP A 103 -15.83 9.66 14.50
CA ASP A 103 -17.27 9.94 14.44
C ASP A 103 -17.98 9.39 13.18
N GLY A 104 -17.26 8.78 12.24
CA GLY A 104 -17.84 8.30 10.98
C GLY A 104 -18.46 9.42 10.11
N GLU A 105 -18.15 10.68 10.40
CA GLU A 105 -18.57 11.87 9.63
C GLU A 105 -17.90 11.91 8.24
N ASP A 106 -18.18 12.97 7.45
CA ASP A 106 -17.77 13.21 6.05
C ASP A 106 -16.24 13.44 5.85
N GLY A 107 -15.40 12.70 6.57
CA GLY A 107 -13.96 12.68 6.36
C GLY A 107 -13.53 11.74 5.23
N SER A 108 -12.27 11.88 4.84
CA SER A 108 -11.63 10.95 3.91
C SER A 108 -10.22 10.56 4.35
N VAL A 109 -9.87 9.32 4.05
CA VAL A 109 -8.52 8.78 4.21
C VAL A 109 -7.90 8.59 2.84
N LEU A 110 -6.68 9.09 2.69
CA LEU A 110 -5.87 8.92 1.50
C LEU A 110 -4.74 7.95 1.82
N CYS A 111 -4.76 6.78 1.18
CA CYS A 111 -3.67 5.84 1.22
C CYS A 111 -2.89 5.96 -0.09
N SER A 112 -1.57 6.16 -0.03
CA SER A 112 -0.77 6.31 -1.24
C SER A 112 0.51 5.48 -1.22
N LEU A 113 0.89 4.98 -2.40
CA LEU A 113 2.22 4.48 -2.71
C LEU A 113 2.82 5.39 -3.75
N LYS A 114 3.97 5.98 -3.45
CA LYS A 114 4.68 6.89 -4.33
C LYS A 114 6.12 6.45 -4.50
N GLU A 115 6.52 6.37 -5.75
CA GLU A 115 7.92 6.29 -6.13
C GLU A 115 8.13 7.26 -7.30
N VAL A 116 9.11 8.15 -7.13
CA VAL A 116 9.51 9.11 -8.16
C VAL A 116 11.02 9.02 -8.31
N ASP A 117 11.45 8.21 -9.28
CA ASP A 117 12.82 8.18 -9.78
C ASP A 117 12.83 8.52 -11.27
N ASN A 118 13.61 9.54 -11.62
CA ASN A 118 13.76 10.03 -13.00
C ASN A 118 14.78 9.25 -13.82
N TYR A 119 15.48 8.29 -13.21
CA TYR A 119 16.58 7.56 -13.83
C TYR A 119 16.21 6.11 -14.19
N HIS A 120 15.16 5.55 -13.59
CA HIS A 120 14.83 4.13 -13.74
C HIS A 120 13.35 3.90 -14.03
N THR A 121 13.11 3.10 -15.05
CA THR A 121 11.78 2.67 -15.44
C THR A 121 11.30 1.47 -14.64
N LYS A 122 9.99 1.32 -14.52
CA LYS A 122 9.35 0.36 -13.60
C LYS A 122 8.30 -0.45 -14.31
N SER A 123 8.29 -1.75 -14.05
CA SER A 123 7.34 -2.68 -14.64
C SER A 123 7.14 -3.90 -13.75
N GLY A 124 6.01 -4.57 -13.92
CA GLY A 124 5.76 -5.87 -13.29
C GLY A 124 5.22 -5.81 -11.86
N LEU A 125 4.93 -4.63 -11.31
CA LEU A 125 4.11 -4.51 -10.10
C LEU A 125 2.65 -4.88 -10.44
N ILE A 126 2.07 -5.81 -9.70
CA ILE A 126 0.67 -6.21 -9.83
C ILE A 126 -0.01 -5.86 -8.51
N VAL A 127 -1.03 -5.02 -8.53
CA VAL A 127 -1.71 -4.51 -7.34
C VAL A 127 -3.07 -5.17 -7.21
N GLU A 128 -3.32 -5.84 -6.07
CA GLU A 128 -4.65 -6.30 -5.70
C GLU A 128 -5.48 -5.12 -5.18
N GLY A 129 -4.91 -4.33 -4.27
CA GLY A 129 -5.56 -3.14 -3.74
C GLY A 129 -4.96 -2.69 -2.41
N ILE A 130 -5.72 -1.85 -1.72
CA ILE A 130 -5.46 -1.43 -0.35
C ILE A 130 -6.56 -2.00 0.53
N GLU A 131 -6.18 -2.72 1.58
CA GLU A 131 -7.09 -3.33 2.54
C GLU A 131 -7.09 -2.53 3.84
N LEU A 132 -8.26 -2.08 4.28
CA LEU A 132 -8.45 -1.47 5.59
C LEU A 132 -9.00 -2.51 6.54
N ARG A 133 -8.22 -2.86 7.58
CA ARG A 133 -8.59 -3.89 8.55
C ARG A 133 -8.80 -3.25 9.92
N PRO A 134 -9.93 -3.49 10.60
CA PRO A 134 -10.12 -3.00 11.95
C PRO A 134 -9.13 -3.69 12.90
N ARG A 135 -8.47 -2.91 13.75
CA ARG A 135 -7.62 -3.41 14.82
C ARG A 135 -8.51 -3.82 15.98
N LEU A 136 -8.60 -5.12 16.23
CA LEU A 136 -9.38 -5.65 17.35
C LEU A 136 -8.65 -5.32 18.67
N GLY A 137 -9.18 -4.34 19.41
CA GLY A 137 -8.69 -3.94 20.73
C GLY A 137 -8.14 -2.52 20.75
N SER A 138 -9.04 -1.57 21.03
CA SER A 138 -8.74 -0.23 21.53
C SER A 138 -9.81 0.15 22.53
#